data_AF-A0A0W0WWX7-F1
#
_entry.id   AF-A0A0W0WWX7-F1
#
_cell.length_a   1.000
_cell.length_b   1.000
_cell.length_c   1.000
_cell.angle_alpha   90.00
_cell.angle_beta   90.00
_cell.angle_gamma   90.00
#
_symmetry.space_group_name_H-M   'P 1'
#
loop_
_entity.id
_entity.type
_entity.pdbx_description
1 polymer ?
#
loop_
_entity_poly.entity_id
_entity_poly.type
_entity_poly.pdbx_seq_one_letter_code
_entity_poly.pdbx_strand_id
1 'polypeptide(L)'
;MGLHRVVSVDFDGSVSEGSCDDILALPKNAPLIKQIKESNNLFTETHVFINSNRQSVRDDNGNSGLNRNGSCYPRIQGLSKEIGAIFHDVLLTDIYNDLEAGETFKQALTLLDLAQKDYVQDLVRAAKCPDWLHDSSKLSILLLQAHLFASLYPEDEFEFCFLDDKKEILDDLAAFFDIPENAQLLPYNLKNLFLIPHPSIRKISDNSSLILDDSLKNKKEKSALLTVIEKESPPSSEKQEEHTESYLSYAPIAGKGEIRFDYRDMIKKIAAVCIESAKFQTYDPCDESANPVRNYEQAKRGGFTLTAAMNFARDYALGKEPKDLPAPTEKLRRLAPAILQSKLEASEKLTTPAAPASPTAVSSKRGLLSSIFHPLRKEEKGKEKKKDRKEKNKLKDKKEIENLQHKLNKDLHEKFSNMEKEKEKKKESSSAPPATASTDVNQGPRSPEPARFFLESRARHPAAPPSSPSILSNHRGGIN
;
A
#
# COMPACT_ATOMS: atom_id res chain seq x y z
N MET A 1 -13.21 7.76 -22.29
CA MET A 1 -12.16 6.86 -21.79
C MET A 1 -11.11 7.75 -21.16
N GLY A 2 -11.07 7.77 -19.84
CA GLY A 2 -10.02 8.46 -19.08
C GLY A 2 -8.72 7.66 -19.12
N LEU A 3 -7.61 8.34 -18.87
CA LEU A 3 -6.32 7.72 -18.62
C LEU A 3 -5.93 8.04 -17.19
N HIS A 4 -5.79 7.02 -16.36
CA HIS A 4 -5.40 7.18 -14.95
C HIS A 4 -3.93 6.86 -14.74
N ARG A 5 -3.36 7.39 -13.66
CA ARG A 5 -2.04 6.98 -13.18
C ARG A 5 -2.17 6.32 -11.82
N VAL A 6 -1.53 5.16 -11.67
CA VAL A 6 -1.35 4.48 -10.40
C VAL A 6 0.11 4.54 -10.00
N VAL A 7 0.40 4.95 -8.78
CA VAL A 7 1.74 5.02 -8.20
C VAL A 7 1.77 4.13 -6.96
N SER A 8 2.49 3.03 -7.04
CA SER A 8 2.67 2.11 -5.91
C SER A 8 4.07 2.28 -5.33
N VAL A 9 4.12 2.57 -4.03
CA VAL A 9 5.30 3.16 -3.40
C VAL A 9 5.87 2.23 -2.34
N ASP A 10 7.16 1.88 -2.50
CA ASP A 10 7.89 1.16 -1.46
C ASP A 10 8.35 2.15 -0.41
N PHE A 11 8.51 1.67 0.82
CA PHE A 11 8.85 2.54 1.94
C PHE A 11 10.32 2.48 2.31
N ASP A 12 10.82 1.32 2.71
CA ASP A 12 12.14 1.18 3.35
C ASP A 12 13.25 1.17 2.30
N GLY A 13 14.15 2.16 2.35
CA GLY A 13 15.19 2.34 1.34
C GLY A 13 14.71 3.13 0.12
N SER A 14 13.42 3.00 -0.22
CA SER A 14 12.76 3.77 -1.27
C SER A 14 12.41 5.20 -0.86
N VAL A 15 11.15 5.52 -0.49
CA VAL A 15 10.79 6.89 -0.11
C VAL A 15 11.20 7.25 1.31
N SER A 16 11.59 6.29 2.15
CA SER A 16 12.16 6.52 3.47
C SER A 16 13.59 6.00 3.53
N GLU A 17 14.51 6.82 4.02
CA GLU A 17 15.93 6.48 4.18
C GLU A 17 16.34 6.67 5.64
N GLY A 18 16.85 5.61 6.27
CA GLY A 18 17.30 5.64 7.66
C GLY A 18 16.24 6.23 8.61
N SER A 19 16.67 6.97 9.62
CA SER A 19 15.77 7.56 10.63
C SER A 19 15.10 8.88 10.17
N CYS A 20 14.79 9.03 8.89
CA CYS A 20 14.21 10.27 8.38
C CYS A 20 12.72 10.37 8.76
N ASP A 21 12.35 11.45 9.45
CA ASP A 21 10.97 11.68 9.90
C ASP A 21 10.03 12.33 8.88
N ASP A 22 10.60 12.96 7.85
CA ASP A 22 9.84 13.63 6.82
C ASP A 22 10.30 13.19 5.43
N ILE A 23 9.57 12.20 4.89
CA ILE A 23 9.83 11.71 3.54
C ILE A 23 9.60 12.77 2.46
N LEU A 24 8.86 13.84 2.73
CA LEU A 24 8.64 14.92 1.76
C LEU A 24 9.84 15.86 1.67
N ALA A 25 10.59 15.97 2.77
CA ALA A 25 11.79 16.80 2.85
C ALA A 25 13.04 16.10 2.31
N LEU A 26 12.97 14.80 1.96
CA LEU A 26 14.11 14.06 1.43
C LEU A 26 14.50 14.57 0.03
N PRO A 27 15.73 15.05 -0.19
CA PRO A 27 16.15 15.60 -1.48
C PRO A 27 15.97 14.62 -2.65
N LYS A 28 16.16 13.32 -2.41
CA LYS A 28 15.96 12.27 -3.41
C LYS A 28 14.50 12.08 -3.85
N ASN A 29 13.53 12.46 -3.01
CA ASN A 29 12.11 12.36 -3.33
C ASN A 29 11.60 13.60 -4.06
N ALA A 30 12.28 14.76 -3.92
CA ALA A 30 11.84 16.00 -4.55
C ALA A 30 11.71 15.91 -6.09
N PRO A 31 12.65 15.31 -6.84
CA PRO A 31 12.49 15.11 -8.29
C PRO A 31 11.26 14.25 -8.63
N LEU A 32 11.04 13.15 -7.91
CA LEU A 32 9.88 12.26 -8.11
C LEU A 32 8.57 13.01 -7.85
N ILE A 33 8.45 13.67 -6.70
CA ILE A 33 7.26 14.45 -6.31
C ILE A 33 6.97 15.53 -7.35
N LYS A 34 8.00 16.29 -7.75
CA LYS A 34 7.88 17.34 -8.76
C LYS A 34 7.40 16.79 -10.10
N GLN A 35 8.05 15.74 -10.60
CA GLN A 35 7.69 15.10 -11.87
C GLN A 35 6.24 14.61 -11.87
N ILE A 36 5.79 13.99 -10.78
CA ILE A 36 4.41 13.51 -10.64
C ILE A 36 3.42 14.69 -10.69
N LYS A 37 3.69 15.77 -9.94
CA LYS A 37 2.82 16.95 -9.90
C LYS A 37 2.75 17.66 -11.26
N GLU A 38 3.89 17.81 -11.94
CA GLU A 38 3.98 18.48 -13.26
C GLU A 38 3.28 17.69 -14.37
N SER A 39 3.11 16.38 -14.21
CA SER A 39 2.42 15.52 -15.19
C SER A 39 0.98 15.16 -14.80
N ASN A 40 0.46 15.65 -13.66
CA ASN A 40 -0.90 15.34 -13.21
C ASN A 40 -1.97 15.71 -14.25
N ASN A 41 -1.77 16.79 -15.02
CA ASN A 41 -2.72 17.25 -16.04
C ASN A 41 -2.81 16.33 -17.27
N LEU A 42 -1.92 15.33 -17.39
CA LEU A 42 -1.98 14.31 -18.44
C LEU A 42 -2.93 13.16 -18.09
N PHE A 43 -3.35 13.07 -16.83
CA PHE A 43 -4.18 11.99 -16.30
C PHE A 43 -5.51 12.53 -15.79
N THR A 44 -6.53 11.68 -15.82
CA THR A 44 -7.82 11.95 -15.21
C THR A 44 -7.67 12.05 -13.69
N GLU A 45 -7.06 11.04 -13.07
CA GLU A 45 -6.72 11.01 -11.65
C GLU A 45 -5.37 10.33 -11.44
N THR A 46 -4.71 10.65 -10.32
CA THR A 46 -3.56 9.90 -9.82
C THR A 46 -3.95 9.18 -8.54
N HIS A 47 -3.58 7.91 -8.43
CA HIS A 47 -3.86 7.04 -7.30
C HIS A 47 -2.57 6.54 -6.67
N VAL A 48 -2.56 6.37 -5.34
CA VAL A 48 -1.41 5.88 -4.59
C VAL A 48 -1.76 4.62 -3.81
N PHE A 49 -0.87 3.64 -3.90
CA PHE A 49 -0.88 2.43 -3.09
C PHE A 49 0.45 2.25 -2.34
N ILE A 50 0.44 1.37 -1.34
CA ILE A 50 1.63 0.94 -0.60
C ILE A 50 2.08 -0.42 -1.16
N ASN A 51 3.27 -0.51 -1.76
CA ASN A 51 3.88 -1.82 -2.13
C ASN A 51 5.00 -2.27 -1.17
N SER A 52 5.15 -1.64 -0.01
CA SER A 52 6.07 -2.13 1.03
C SER A 52 5.63 -3.50 1.57
N ASN A 53 6.57 -4.35 1.98
CA ASN A 53 6.27 -5.58 2.72
C ASN A 53 5.69 -5.33 4.12
N ARG A 54 5.62 -4.07 4.56
CA ARG A 54 4.86 -3.63 5.74
C ARG A 54 3.35 -3.71 5.49
N GLN A 55 2.83 -4.92 5.30
CA GLN A 55 1.42 -5.16 4.98
C GLN A 55 0.57 -5.52 6.21
N SER A 56 1.17 -5.74 7.37
CA SER A 56 0.49 -5.98 8.65
C SER A 56 0.98 -5.01 9.73
N VAL A 57 0.25 -4.90 10.84
CA VAL A 57 0.69 -4.12 12.02
C VAL A 57 2.02 -4.66 12.56
N ARG A 58 2.20 -5.99 12.54
CA ARG A 58 3.42 -6.64 12.99
C ARG A 58 4.62 -6.20 12.16
N ASP A 59 4.52 -6.30 10.84
CA ASP A 59 5.63 -5.96 9.95
C ASP A 59 5.93 -4.46 9.94
N ASP A 60 4.90 -3.62 9.92
CA ASP A 60 5.11 -2.17 9.98
C ASP A 60 5.70 -1.74 11.33
N ASN A 61 5.24 -2.28 12.46
CA ASN A 61 5.83 -1.98 13.78
C ASN A 61 7.27 -2.50 13.90
N GLY A 62 7.52 -3.74 13.46
CA GLY A 62 8.85 -4.34 13.48
C GLY A 62 9.86 -3.53 12.66
N ASN A 63 9.50 -3.18 11.43
CA ASN A 63 10.37 -2.37 10.57
C ASN A 63 10.46 -0.91 11.04
N SER A 64 9.38 -0.32 11.56
CA SER A 64 9.41 1.02 12.16
C SER A 64 10.48 1.12 13.25
N GLY A 65 10.49 0.18 14.18
CA GLY A 65 11.45 0.15 15.28
C GLY A 65 12.89 -0.13 14.83
N LEU A 66 13.07 -1.06 13.88
CA LEU A 66 14.40 -1.41 13.35
C LEU A 66 15.03 -0.27 12.54
N ASN A 67 14.25 0.36 11.66
CA ASN A 67 14.72 1.41 10.75
C ASN A 67 14.64 2.80 11.38
N ARG A 68 13.93 2.94 12.51
CA ARG A 68 13.68 4.20 13.22
C ARG A 68 13.02 5.27 12.34
N ASN A 69 12.12 4.84 11.46
CA ASN A 69 11.50 5.68 10.45
C ASN A 69 9.98 5.76 10.57
N GLY A 70 9.42 5.29 11.69
CA GLY A 70 7.98 5.31 11.94
C GLY A 70 7.19 4.34 11.07
N SER A 71 5.87 4.42 11.21
CA SER A 71 4.91 3.70 10.39
C SER A 71 4.89 4.26 8.96
N CYS A 72 4.90 3.37 7.97
CA CYS A 72 4.79 3.77 6.57
C CYS A 72 3.40 4.32 6.22
N TYR A 73 2.36 3.88 6.93
CA TYR A 73 0.96 4.16 6.65
C TYR A 73 0.62 5.66 6.61
N PRO A 74 0.80 6.45 7.70
CA PRO A 74 0.52 7.89 7.66
C PRO A 74 1.48 8.66 6.76
N ARG A 75 2.67 8.10 6.46
CA ARG A 75 3.69 8.77 5.65
C ARG A 75 3.36 8.69 4.17
N ILE A 76 3.03 7.51 3.65
CA ILE A 76 2.59 7.36 2.26
C ILE A 76 1.24 8.06 2.03
N GLN A 77 0.34 8.04 3.02
CA GLN A 77 -0.87 8.87 2.96
C GLN A 77 -0.56 10.38 2.94
N GLY A 78 0.51 10.83 3.60
CA GLY A 78 1.01 12.20 3.50
C GLY A 78 1.56 12.52 2.11
N LEU A 79 2.36 11.60 1.56
CA LEU A 79 2.89 11.70 0.20
C LEU A 79 1.78 11.81 -0.85
N SER A 80 0.73 11.00 -0.74
CA SER A 80 -0.40 11.07 -1.68
C SER A 80 -1.07 12.44 -1.67
N LYS A 81 -1.23 13.07 -0.49
CA LYS A 81 -1.77 14.42 -0.36
C LYS A 81 -0.84 15.45 -1.02
N GLU A 82 0.47 15.32 -0.83
CA GLU A 82 1.46 16.25 -1.40
C GLU A 82 1.47 16.24 -2.94
N ILE A 83 1.27 15.07 -3.55
CA ILE A 83 1.21 14.94 -5.01
C ILE A 83 -0.19 15.12 -5.59
N GLY A 84 -1.22 15.39 -4.76
CA GLY A 84 -2.60 15.56 -5.21
C GLY A 84 -3.26 14.27 -5.69
N ALA A 85 -2.94 13.13 -5.06
CA ALA A 85 -3.42 11.81 -5.43
C ALA A 85 -4.43 11.22 -4.43
N ILE A 86 -5.26 10.30 -4.93
CA ILE A 86 -6.21 9.51 -4.14
C ILE A 86 -5.47 8.33 -3.51
N PHE A 87 -5.46 8.25 -2.18
CA PHE A 87 -4.84 7.17 -1.44
C PHE A 87 -5.77 5.96 -1.32
N HIS A 88 -5.23 4.76 -1.58
CA HIS A 88 -5.92 3.49 -1.35
C HIS A 88 -5.29 2.77 -0.17
N ASP A 89 -6.12 2.39 0.80
CA ASP A 89 -5.71 1.86 2.11
C ASP A 89 -5.72 0.33 2.19
N VAL A 90 -5.99 -0.38 1.09
CA VAL A 90 -6.02 -1.84 1.04
C VAL A 90 -4.62 -2.44 1.28
N LEU A 91 -4.57 -3.50 2.09
CA LEU A 91 -3.35 -4.27 2.34
C LEU A 91 -3.58 -5.77 2.07
N LEU A 92 -2.52 -6.54 1.83
CA LEU A 92 -2.62 -7.99 1.65
C LEU A 92 -3.17 -8.72 2.88
N THR A 93 -2.94 -8.19 4.08
CA THR A 93 -3.55 -8.70 5.32
C THR A 93 -5.08 -8.72 5.22
N ASP A 94 -5.69 -7.72 4.59
CA ASP A 94 -7.15 -7.68 4.39
C ASP A 94 -7.63 -8.84 3.53
N ILE A 95 -6.82 -9.21 2.52
CA ILE A 95 -7.14 -10.26 1.55
C ILE A 95 -7.05 -11.63 2.19
N TYR A 96 -5.92 -11.94 2.84
CA TYR A 96 -5.68 -13.27 3.41
C TYR A 96 -6.61 -13.61 4.59
N ASN A 97 -7.07 -12.58 5.32
CA ASN A 97 -7.89 -12.74 6.52
C ASN A 97 -9.38 -12.43 6.30
N ASP A 98 -9.83 -12.33 5.05
CA ASP A 98 -11.25 -12.11 4.72
C ASP A 98 -11.84 -10.81 5.35
N LEU A 99 -11.01 -9.79 5.54
CA LEU A 99 -11.43 -8.49 6.10
C LEU A 99 -12.01 -7.59 5.01
N GLU A 100 -12.62 -6.47 5.38
CA GLU A 100 -12.95 -5.41 4.42
C GLU A 100 -11.66 -4.69 3.97
N ALA A 101 -11.67 -4.12 2.76
CA ALA A 101 -10.52 -3.36 2.27
C ALA A 101 -10.24 -2.16 3.19
N GLY A 102 -8.97 -2.02 3.59
CA GLY A 102 -8.51 -0.92 4.45
C GLY A 102 -8.73 -1.16 5.94
N GLU A 103 -9.30 -2.29 6.35
CA GLU A 103 -9.53 -2.60 7.77
C GLU A 103 -8.20 -2.67 8.54
N THR A 104 -7.19 -3.35 7.99
CA THR A 104 -5.87 -3.45 8.62
C THR A 104 -5.18 -2.09 8.75
N PHE A 105 -5.27 -1.26 7.70
CA PHE A 105 -4.72 0.10 7.73
C PHE A 105 -5.39 0.95 8.82
N LYS A 106 -6.73 0.93 8.89
CA LYS A 106 -7.49 1.65 9.92
C LYS A 106 -7.14 1.15 11.32
N GLN A 107 -7.03 -0.15 11.51
CA GLN A 107 -6.60 -0.75 12.76
C GLN A 107 -5.21 -0.23 13.16
N ALA A 108 -4.24 -0.24 12.24
CA ALA A 108 -2.90 0.25 12.50
C ALA A 108 -2.90 1.70 12.99
N LEU A 109 -3.66 2.59 12.37
CA LEU A 109 -3.75 3.99 12.78
C LEU A 109 -4.26 4.18 14.23
N THR A 110 -5.09 3.26 14.75
CA THR A 110 -5.55 3.33 16.16
C THR A 110 -4.46 2.97 17.17
N LEU A 111 -3.36 2.38 16.71
CA LEU A 111 -2.24 1.92 17.54
C LEU A 111 -1.04 2.88 17.50
N LEU A 112 -1.13 3.96 16.70
CA LEU A 112 -0.08 4.96 16.54
C LEU A 112 -0.25 6.14 17.49
N ASP A 113 0.88 6.68 17.96
CA ASP A 113 0.97 8.11 18.28
C ASP A 113 1.10 8.86 16.95
N LEU A 114 0.01 9.51 16.52
CA LEU A 114 -0.04 10.22 15.24
C LEU A 114 0.91 11.43 15.18
N ALA A 115 1.32 12.00 16.31
CA ALA A 115 2.29 13.09 16.32
C ALA A 115 3.69 12.58 16.00
N GLN A 116 4.04 11.40 16.55
CA GLN A 116 5.32 10.73 16.27
C GLN A 116 5.27 9.89 14.98
N LYS A 117 4.07 9.60 14.47
CA LYS A 117 3.80 8.66 13.37
C LYS A 117 4.42 7.29 13.64
N ASP A 118 4.38 6.85 14.89
CA ASP A 118 4.98 5.59 15.34
C ASP A 118 4.09 4.88 16.38
N TYR A 119 4.33 3.60 16.60
CA TYR A 119 3.47 2.73 17.40
C TYR A 119 3.62 2.93 18.90
N VAL A 120 2.48 2.99 19.59
CA VAL A 120 2.42 2.88 21.04
C VAL A 120 2.52 1.40 21.40
N GLN A 121 3.70 0.97 21.87
CA GLN A 121 4.02 -0.44 22.08
C GLN A 121 3.06 -1.18 23.02
N ASP A 122 2.50 -0.49 24.03
CA ASP A 122 1.48 -1.08 24.92
C ASP A 122 0.18 -1.41 24.18
N LEU A 123 -0.24 -0.56 23.23
CA LEU A 123 -1.43 -0.80 22.41
C LEU A 123 -1.19 -1.95 21.45
N VAL A 124 -0.03 -1.99 20.79
CA VAL A 124 0.33 -3.09 19.87
C VAL A 124 0.37 -4.42 20.60
N ARG A 125 1.01 -4.50 21.79
CA ARG A 125 1.05 -5.73 22.60
C ARG A 125 -0.32 -6.20 23.04
N ALA A 126 -1.27 -5.28 23.26
CA ALA A 126 -2.64 -5.61 23.65
C ALA A 126 -3.52 -5.99 22.46
N ALA A 127 -3.17 -5.55 21.24
CA ALA A 127 -3.95 -5.78 20.04
C ALA A 127 -3.73 -7.21 19.50
N LYS A 128 -4.81 -7.80 18.98
CA LYS A 128 -4.74 -8.97 18.10
C LYS A 128 -4.80 -8.48 16.67
N CYS A 129 -3.65 -8.45 16.02
CA CYS A 129 -3.54 -8.03 14.63
C CYS A 129 -3.31 -9.27 13.77
N PRO A 130 -4.13 -9.50 12.73
CA PRO A 130 -3.86 -10.55 11.76
C PRO A 130 -2.58 -10.24 10.98
N ASP A 131 -1.98 -11.29 10.43
CA ASP A 131 -0.77 -11.21 9.62
C ASP A 131 -1.06 -11.65 8.18
N TRP A 132 -0.06 -11.57 7.32
CA TRP A 132 -0.18 -11.92 5.90
C TRP A 132 0.89 -12.92 5.47
N LEU A 133 0.69 -13.52 4.30
CA LEU A 133 1.66 -14.43 3.72
C LEU A 133 2.73 -13.63 2.97
N HIS A 134 3.93 -13.56 3.56
CA HIS A 134 5.01 -12.70 3.08
C HIS A 134 5.59 -13.16 1.73
N ASP A 135 5.31 -12.39 0.68
CA ASP A 135 5.87 -12.53 -0.68
C ASP A 135 7.06 -11.59 -0.87
N SER A 136 8.28 -12.13 -0.89
CA SER A 136 9.50 -11.35 -1.07
C SER A 136 9.64 -10.72 -2.46
N SER A 137 8.91 -11.23 -3.46
CA SER A 137 8.93 -10.70 -4.83
C SER A 137 7.93 -9.57 -5.06
N LYS A 138 7.01 -9.35 -4.11
CA LYS A 138 5.89 -8.41 -4.19
C LYS A 138 4.96 -8.59 -5.40
N LEU A 139 5.01 -9.74 -6.07
CA LEU A 139 4.10 -10.08 -7.17
C LEU A 139 2.64 -10.07 -6.68
N SER A 140 2.35 -10.61 -5.50
CA SER A 140 0.98 -10.61 -4.97
C SER A 140 0.45 -9.19 -4.70
N ILE A 141 1.32 -8.27 -4.27
CA ILE A 141 0.97 -6.87 -4.05
C ILE A 141 0.62 -6.21 -5.39
N LEU A 142 1.50 -6.35 -6.39
CA LEU A 142 1.31 -5.79 -7.72
C LEU A 142 -0.01 -6.27 -8.34
N LEU A 143 -0.25 -7.59 -8.34
CA LEU A 143 -1.45 -8.18 -8.91
C LEU A 143 -2.72 -7.75 -8.18
N LEU A 144 -2.68 -7.64 -6.84
CA LEU A 144 -3.79 -7.12 -6.04
C LEU A 144 -4.16 -5.70 -6.49
N GLN A 145 -3.17 -4.81 -6.54
CA GLN A 145 -3.39 -3.40 -6.81
C GLN A 145 -3.84 -3.16 -8.26
N ALA A 146 -3.21 -3.84 -9.23
CA ALA A 146 -3.56 -3.72 -10.64
C ALA A 146 -5.01 -4.17 -10.90
N HIS A 147 -5.43 -5.32 -10.36
CA HIS A 147 -6.79 -5.81 -10.57
C HIS A 147 -7.84 -5.08 -9.74
N LEU A 148 -7.52 -4.65 -8.52
CA LEU A 148 -8.39 -3.76 -7.77
C LEU A 148 -8.65 -2.48 -8.58
N PHE A 149 -7.59 -1.82 -9.07
CA PHE A 149 -7.74 -0.60 -9.84
C PHE A 149 -8.53 -0.81 -11.13
N ALA A 150 -8.19 -1.83 -11.91
CA ALA A 150 -8.91 -2.17 -13.14
C ALA A 150 -10.40 -2.49 -12.88
N SER A 151 -10.73 -3.09 -11.74
CA SER A 151 -12.13 -3.38 -11.38
C SER A 151 -12.94 -2.14 -11.00
N LEU A 152 -12.27 -1.09 -10.49
CA LEU A 152 -12.90 0.19 -10.17
C LEU A 152 -13.16 1.03 -11.44
N TYR A 153 -12.28 0.90 -12.43
CA TYR A 153 -12.31 1.67 -13.68
C TYR A 153 -12.22 0.76 -14.92
N PRO A 154 -13.19 -0.15 -15.14
CA PRO A 154 -13.08 -1.18 -16.18
C PRO A 154 -13.15 -0.64 -17.62
N GLU A 155 -13.67 0.57 -17.80
CA GLU A 155 -13.83 1.23 -19.11
C GLU A 155 -12.72 2.25 -19.39
N ASP A 156 -11.84 2.52 -18.43
CA ASP A 156 -10.72 3.46 -18.57
C ASP A 156 -9.40 2.70 -18.65
N GLU A 157 -8.39 3.36 -19.22
CA GLU A 157 -7.02 2.86 -19.26
C GLU A 157 -6.22 3.42 -18.08
N PHE A 158 -5.13 2.74 -17.71
CA PHE A 158 -4.20 3.27 -16.73
C PHE A 158 -2.74 2.91 -16.98
N GLU A 159 -1.87 3.79 -16.50
CA GLU A 159 -0.45 3.53 -16.34
C GLU A 159 -0.14 3.22 -14.87
N PHE A 160 0.75 2.26 -14.62
CA PHE A 160 1.08 1.81 -13.29
C PHE A 160 2.58 1.94 -13.04
N CYS A 161 2.97 2.82 -12.12
CA CYS A 161 4.34 3.01 -11.67
C CYS A 161 4.57 2.21 -10.39
N PHE A 162 5.40 1.16 -10.45
CA PHE A 162 5.78 0.34 -9.29
C PHE A 162 7.19 0.74 -8.85
N LEU A 163 7.28 1.49 -7.75
CA LEU A 163 8.53 2.05 -7.22
C LEU A 163 9.12 1.11 -6.17
N ASP A 164 10.40 0.78 -6.30
CA ASP A 164 11.14 -0.07 -5.35
C ASP A 164 12.63 0.28 -5.34
N ASP A 165 13.31 0.15 -4.20
CA ASP A 165 14.75 0.38 -4.09
C ASP A 165 15.58 -0.88 -4.37
N LYS A 166 14.95 -2.05 -4.36
CA LYS A 166 15.65 -3.33 -4.50
C LYS A 166 15.69 -3.79 -5.95
N LYS A 167 16.89 -3.80 -6.52
CA LYS A 167 17.14 -4.30 -7.87
C LYS A 167 16.63 -5.73 -8.04
N GLU A 168 16.86 -6.60 -7.06
CA GLU A 168 16.46 -8.00 -7.08
C GLU A 168 14.94 -8.21 -7.17
N ILE A 169 14.14 -7.32 -6.57
CA ILE A 169 12.68 -7.37 -6.66
C ILE A 169 12.25 -6.97 -8.07
N LEU A 170 12.80 -5.87 -8.57
CA LEU A 170 12.47 -5.35 -9.90
C LEU A 170 12.93 -6.31 -11.01
N ASP A 171 14.11 -6.93 -10.87
CA ASP A 171 14.60 -7.98 -11.76
C ASP A 171 13.68 -9.21 -11.75
N ASP A 172 13.29 -9.71 -10.57
CA ASP A 172 12.41 -10.87 -10.44
C ASP A 172 11.04 -10.60 -11.09
N LEU A 173 10.47 -9.40 -10.90
CA LEU A 173 9.22 -9.00 -11.54
C LEU A 173 9.36 -8.85 -13.06
N ALA A 174 10.45 -8.21 -13.54
CA ALA A 174 10.71 -8.07 -14.96
C ALA A 174 10.84 -9.45 -15.62
N ALA A 175 11.67 -10.34 -15.07
CA ALA A 175 11.87 -11.68 -15.56
C ALA A 175 10.58 -12.52 -15.53
N PHE A 176 9.73 -12.32 -14.52
CA PHE A 176 8.43 -12.98 -14.45
C PHE A 176 7.52 -12.58 -15.61
N PHE A 177 7.47 -11.30 -15.99
CA PHE A 177 6.62 -10.81 -17.08
C PHE A 177 7.26 -10.87 -18.47
N ASP A 178 8.57 -11.13 -18.56
CA ASP A 178 9.24 -11.47 -19.82
C ASP A 178 8.72 -12.79 -20.42
N ILE A 179 8.12 -13.65 -19.59
CA ILE A 179 7.36 -14.83 -20.03
C ILE A 179 6.03 -14.33 -20.63
N PRO A 180 5.81 -14.44 -21.97
CA PRO A 180 4.68 -13.78 -22.64
C PRO A 180 3.30 -14.17 -22.10
N GLU A 181 3.16 -15.41 -21.59
CA GLU A 181 1.93 -15.92 -20.99
C GLU A 181 1.61 -15.21 -19.67
N ASN A 182 2.62 -14.85 -18.86
CA ASN A 182 2.41 -14.21 -17.56
C ASN A 182 1.82 -12.80 -17.68
N ALA A 183 1.95 -12.14 -18.84
CA ALA A 183 1.25 -10.87 -19.10
C ALA A 183 -0.29 -11.01 -19.09
N GLN A 184 -0.83 -12.24 -19.19
CA GLN A 184 -2.26 -12.53 -18.98
C GLN A 184 -2.71 -12.40 -17.52
N LEU A 185 -1.78 -12.30 -16.57
CA LEU A 185 -2.08 -12.00 -15.17
C LEU A 185 -2.28 -10.51 -14.93
N LEU A 186 -2.00 -9.66 -15.91
CA LEU A 186 -2.22 -8.22 -15.82
C LEU A 186 -3.47 -7.84 -16.63
N PRO A 187 -4.36 -6.97 -16.12
CA PRO A 187 -5.62 -6.64 -16.79
C PRO A 187 -5.38 -5.88 -18.10
N TYR A 188 -6.19 -6.14 -19.13
CA TYR A 188 -6.00 -5.60 -20.49
C TYR A 188 -6.04 -4.06 -20.57
N ASN A 189 -6.68 -3.39 -19.62
CA ASN A 189 -6.76 -1.93 -19.56
C ASN A 189 -5.55 -1.30 -18.84
N LEU A 190 -4.59 -2.10 -18.37
CA LEU A 190 -3.26 -1.64 -18.00
C LEU A 190 -2.43 -1.40 -19.26
N LYS A 191 -2.23 -0.14 -19.61
CA LYS A 191 -1.48 0.26 -20.80
C LYS A 191 0.02 0.01 -20.64
N ASN A 192 0.57 0.47 -19.52
CA ASN A 192 1.99 0.37 -19.20
C ASN A 192 2.18 0.14 -17.70
N LEU A 193 2.85 -0.94 -17.32
CA LEU A 193 3.50 -1.13 -16.03
C LEU A 193 4.96 -0.70 -16.16
N PHE A 194 5.33 0.30 -15.37
CA PHE A 194 6.69 0.78 -15.23
C PHE A 194 7.28 0.26 -13.91
N LEU A 195 8.32 -0.55 -14.01
CA LEU A 195 9.15 -0.93 -12.86
C LEU A 195 10.22 0.15 -12.68
N ILE A 196 10.16 0.91 -11.58
CA ILE A 196 10.96 2.13 -11.40
C ILE A 196 11.86 1.97 -10.17
N PRO A 197 13.18 1.90 -10.35
CA PRO A 197 14.13 2.01 -9.24
C PRO A 197 14.00 3.38 -8.57
N HIS A 198 13.65 3.39 -7.29
CA HIS A 198 13.60 4.61 -6.49
C HIS A 198 14.23 4.39 -5.11
N PRO A 199 15.32 5.10 -4.76
CA PRO A 199 16.06 6.05 -5.60
C PRO A 199 16.70 5.38 -6.83
N SER A 200 17.12 6.17 -7.82
CA SER A 200 17.71 5.62 -9.05
C SER A 200 18.96 4.78 -8.77
N ILE A 201 18.99 3.56 -9.30
CA ILE A 201 20.09 2.61 -9.12
C ILE A 201 21.05 2.73 -10.32
N ARG A 202 22.35 2.91 -10.06
CA ARG A 202 23.39 2.93 -11.10
C ARG A 202 23.58 1.52 -11.67
N LYS A 203 23.78 1.40 -12.99
CA LYS A 203 24.25 0.15 -13.60
C LYS A 203 25.72 -0.04 -13.21
N ILE A 204 26.01 -1.06 -12.43
CA ILE A 204 27.38 -1.50 -12.22
C ILE A 204 27.82 -2.11 -13.55
N SER A 205 28.76 -1.48 -14.24
CA SER A 205 29.33 -2.06 -15.46
C SER A 205 30.11 -3.32 -15.08
N ASP A 206 29.90 -4.43 -15.77
CA ASP A 206 30.50 -5.75 -15.50
C ASP A 206 32.06 -5.78 -15.55
N ASN A 207 32.70 -4.64 -15.82
CA ASN A 207 34.16 -4.50 -15.88
C ASN A 207 34.84 -4.33 -14.51
N SER A 208 34.11 -4.30 -13.39
CA SER A 208 34.70 -4.19 -12.04
C SER A 208 34.75 -5.50 -11.25
N SER A 209 34.70 -6.67 -11.91
CA SER A 209 34.93 -7.96 -11.24
C SER A 209 36.41 -8.24 -10.93
N LEU A 210 37.28 -7.23 -11.01
CA LEU A 210 38.66 -7.29 -10.56
C LEU A 210 38.87 -6.24 -9.47
N ILE A 211 39.36 -6.72 -8.33
CA ILE A 211 39.73 -5.98 -7.11
C ILE A 211 38.57 -5.77 -6.13
N LEU A 212 38.32 -6.80 -5.32
CA LEU A 212 38.18 -6.68 -3.87
C LEU A 212 38.40 -8.08 -3.26
N ASP A 213 39.64 -8.54 -3.36
CA ASP A 213 40.16 -9.55 -2.45
C ASP A 213 41.42 -8.94 -1.83
N ASP A 214 41.23 -8.17 -0.76
CA ASP A 214 42.35 -7.65 0.03
C ASP A 214 42.11 -7.95 1.51
N SER A 215 42.27 -9.24 1.79
CA SER A 215 42.48 -9.79 3.12
C SER A 215 43.89 -10.37 3.16
N LEU A 216 44.77 -9.66 3.89
CA LEU A 216 45.98 -10.13 4.60
C LEU A 216 47.36 -9.64 4.10
N LYS A 217 47.97 -8.83 5.00
CA LYS A 217 49.39 -8.78 5.40
C LYS A 217 50.39 -8.06 4.46
N ASN A 218 50.85 -6.87 4.85
CA ASN A 218 52.03 -6.72 5.70
C ASN A 218 52.45 -5.26 5.94
N LYS A 219 52.90 -5.00 7.17
CA LYS A 219 53.68 -3.84 7.60
C LYS A 219 55.11 -3.92 7.04
N LYS A 220 55.72 -2.72 6.89
CA LYS A 220 57.16 -2.40 6.77
C LYS A 220 57.80 -2.56 5.37
N GLU A 221 58.09 -1.41 4.74
CA GLU A 221 59.41 -0.79 4.51
C GLU A 221 59.28 0.20 3.34
N LYS A 222 59.65 1.49 3.55
CA LYS A 222 60.85 2.15 2.98
C LYS A 222 60.98 1.98 1.46
N SER A 223 61.39 2.94 0.64
CA SER A 223 61.84 4.33 0.77
C SER A 223 62.39 4.64 -0.62
N ALA A 224 62.11 5.84 -1.13
CA ALA A 224 62.94 6.64 -2.05
C ALA A 224 63.50 6.03 -3.35
N LEU A 225 63.08 6.61 -4.48
CA LEU A 225 63.92 6.98 -5.63
C LEU A 225 63.19 8.11 -6.40
N LEU A 226 63.57 9.38 -6.18
CA LEU A 226 64.47 10.20 -7.04
C LEU A 226 64.01 10.24 -8.51
N THR A 227 63.39 11.31 -9.04
CA THR A 227 63.90 12.66 -9.43
C THR A 227 64.05 12.78 -10.96
N VAL A 228 63.24 13.71 -11.52
CA VAL A 228 63.45 14.56 -12.72
C VAL A 228 63.56 13.89 -14.10
N ILE A 229 62.67 14.31 -15.02
CA ILE A 229 63.00 15.02 -16.28
C ILE A 229 61.72 15.74 -16.76
N GLU A 230 61.80 17.06 -16.85
CA GLU A 230 60.92 17.89 -17.67
C GLU A 230 61.20 17.60 -19.16
N LYS A 231 60.14 17.46 -19.97
CA LYS A 231 60.10 18.07 -21.30
C LYS A 231 58.69 18.13 -21.87
N GLU A 232 58.39 19.34 -22.33
CA GLU A 232 57.23 19.85 -23.03
C GLU A 232 56.58 18.89 -24.05
N SER A 233 55.25 18.85 -24.02
CA SER A 233 54.41 18.58 -25.19
C SER A 233 53.07 19.32 -25.01
N PRO A 234 52.50 19.95 -26.06
CA PRO A 234 51.27 20.72 -25.97
C PRO A 234 50.05 19.81 -25.69
N PRO A 235 48.94 20.36 -25.16
CA PRO A 235 47.81 19.57 -24.70
C PRO A 235 47.16 18.87 -25.90
N SER A 236 47.33 17.56 -26.01
CA SER A 236 46.41 16.74 -26.78
C SER A 236 45.06 16.87 -26.10
N SER A 237 44.09 17.41 -26.84
CA SER A 237 42.68 17.48 -26.50
C SER A 237 42.22 16.25 -25.73
N GLU A 238 42.17 16.38 -24.40
CA GLU A 238 41.42 15.49 -23.53
C GLU A 238 39.98 15.52 -24.04
N LYS A 239 39.62 14.49 -24.80
CA LYS A 239 38.23 14.11 -24.94
C LYS A 239 37.77 13.89 -23.52
N GLN A 240 37.04 14.85 -22.97
CA GLN A 240 36.16 14.62 -21.84
C GLN A 240 35.23 13.51 -22.32
N GLU A 241 35.58 12.26 -21.99
CA GLU A 241 34.64 11.17 -22.03
C GLU A 241 33.55 11.57 -21.04
N GLU A 242 32.48 12.11 -21.61
CA GLU A 242 31.24 12.38 -20.91
C GLU A 242 30.78 11.03 -20.36
N HIS A 243 31.19 10.73 -19.12
CA HIS A 243 30.74 9.58 -18.38
C HIS A 243 29.25 9.76 -18.17
N THR A 244 28.48 9.32 -19.16
CA THR A 244 27.03 9.23 -19.09
C THR A 244 26.73 8.16 -18.07
N GLU A 245 26.45 8.58 -16.83
CA GLU A 245 26.04 7.68 -15.76
C GLU A 245 24.81 6.91 -16.24
N SER A 246 24.97 5.61 -16.47
CA SER A 246 23.87 4.75 -16.92
C SER A 246 23.10 4.27 -15.70
N TYR A 247 21.82 4.60 -15.64
CA TYR A 247 20.91 4.12 -14.59
C TYR A 247 20.10 2.92 -15.07
N LEU A 248 19.68 2.10 -14.11
CA LEU A 248 18.83 0.95 -14.34
C LEU A 248 17.46 1.39 -14.87
N SER A 249 16.98 0.73 -15.91
CA SER A 249 15.68 0.97 -16.53
C SER A 249 15.12 -0.34 -17.05
N TYR A 250 13.79 -0.47 -17.01
CA TYR A 250 13.04 -1.63 -17.46
C TYR A 250 12.11 -1.25 -18.60
N ALA A 251 11.87 -2.18 -19.52
CA ALA A 251 10.89 -1.99 -20.57
C ALA A 251 9.47 -1.96 -19.97
N PRO A 252 8.57 -1.08 -20.45
CA PRO A 252 7.19 -1.08 -19.99
C PRO A 252 6.47 -2.39 -20.35
N ILE A 253 5.64 -2.89 -19.45
CA ILE A 253 4.88 -4.14 -19.62
C ILE A 253 3.39 -3.80 -19.79
N ALA A 254 2.77 -4.23 -20.88
CA ALA A 254 1.34 -4.05 -21.10
C ALA A 254 0.54 -5.26 -20.58
N GLY A 255 -0.65 -5.01 -20.03
CA GLY A 255 -1.56 -6.07 -19.62
C GLY A 255 -2.28 -6.72 -20.80
N LYS A 256 -2.55 -8.04 -20.69
CA LYS A 256 -3.22 -8.82 -21.75
C LYS A 256 -4.40 -9.67 -21.26
N GLY A 257 -4.58 -9.74 -19.95
CA GLY A 257 -5.56 -10.58 -19.28
C GLY A 257 -6.91 -9.93 -19.07
N GLU A 258 -7.89 -10.73 -18.67
CA GLU A 258 -9.19 -10.22 -18.25
C GLU A 258 -9.10 -9.46 -16.92
N ILE A 259 -10.02 -8.52 -16.71
CA ILE A 259 -10.17 -7.85 -15.41
C ILE A 259 -10.76 -8.84 -14.40
N ARG A 260 -9.96 -9.25 -13.43
CA ARG A 260 -10.37 -10.14 -12.33
C ARG A 260 -11.14 -9.36 -11.26
N PHE A 261 -12.47 -9.37 -11.34
CA PHE A 261 -13.34 -8.86 -10.26
C PHE A 261 -13.29 -9.73 -9.00
N ASP A 262 -12.80 -10.96 -9.13
CA ASP A 262 -12.52 -11.91 -8.07
C ASP A 262 -11.05 -11.87 -7.60
N TYR A 263 -10.37 -10.71 -7.76
CA TYR A 263 -8.94 -10.57 -7.46
C TYR A 263 -8.54 -11.09 -6.08
N ARG A 264 -9.42 -11.03 -5.07
CA ARG A 264 -9.15 -11.58 -3.73
C ARG A 264 -8.93 -13.10 -3.78
N ASP A 265 -9.81 -13.81 -4.47
CA ASP A 265 -9.73 -15.28 -4.60
C ASP A 265 -8.57 -15.67 -5.52
N MET A 266 -8.31 -14.89 -6.57
CA MET A 266 -7.13 -15.04 -7.43
C MET A 266 -5.83 -14.97 -6.61
N ILE A 267 -5.65 -13.96 -5.76
CA ILE A 267 -4.45 -13.81 -4.92
C ILE A 267 -4.27 -14.99 -3.98
N LYS A 268 -5.33 -15.44 -3.31
CA LYS A 268 -5.28 -16.62 -2.43
C LYS A 268 -4.94 -17.90 -3.18
N LYS A 269 -5.45 -18.06 -4.39
CA LYS A 269 -5.14 -19.19 -5.26
C LYS A 269 -3.68 -19.19 -5.70
N ILE A 270 -3.14 -18.04 -6.10
CA ILE A 270 -1.70 -17.89 -6.40
C ILE A 270 -0.87 -18.27 -5.17
N ALA A 271 -1.21 -17.74 -3.99
CA ALA A 271 -0.56 -18.11 -2.74
C ALA A 271 -0.60 -19.61 -2.46
N ALA A 272 -1.76 -20.26 -2.62
CA ALA A 272 -1.92 -21.70 -2.43
C ALA A 272 -1.01 -22.51 -3.37
N VAL A 273 -0.93 -22.12 -4.65
CA VAL A 273 -0.01 -22.73 -5.62
C VAL A 273 1.45 -22.58 -5.19
N CYS A 274 1.84 -21.39 -4.76
CA CYS A 274 3.21 -21.13 -4.30
C CYS A 274 3.56 -21.95 -3.05
N ILE A 275 2.64 -22.04 -2.07
CA ILE A 275 2.81 -22.86 -0.88
C ILE A 275 3.04 -24.32 -1.28
N GLU A 276 2.26 -24.85 -2.22
CA GLU A 276 2.35 -26.25 -2.65
C GLU A 276 3.52 -26.52 -3.62
N SER A 277 4.24 -25.49 -4.06
CA SER A 277 5.31 -25.62 -5.03
C SER A 277 6.45 -26.50 -4.49
N ALA A 278 6.98 -27.39 -5.33
CA ALA A 278 8.09 -28.27 -4.95
C ALA A 278 9.31 -27.47 -4.47
N LYS A 279 9.55 -26.31 -5.09
CA LYS A 279 10.64 -25.40 -4.75
C LYS A 279 10.49 -24.84 -3.33
N PHE A 280 9.34 -24.25 -3.00
CA PHE A 280 9.10 -23.73 -1.66
C PHE A 280 9.15 -24.84 -0.59
N GLN A 281 8.64 -26.03 -0.91
CA GLN A 281 8.65 -27.16 0.02
C GLN A 281 10.06 -27.70 0.34
N THR A 282 11.10 -27.37 -0.45
CA THR A 282 12.49 -27.71 -0.10
C THR A 282 13.01 -27.00 1.15
N TYR A 283 12.40 -25.88 1.54
CA TYR A 283 12.75 -25.12 2.74
C TYR A 283 12.11 -25.67 4.03
N ASP A 284 11.31 -26.75 3.92
CA ASP A 284 10.52 -27.31 5.01
C ASP A 284 9.73 -26.26 5.81
N PRO A 285 8.87 -25.46 5.14
CA PRO A 285 8.18 -24.35 5.77
C PRO A 285 7.28 -24.83 6.91
N CYS A 286 7.36 -24.12 8.05
CA CYS A 286 6.57 -24.39 9.24
C CYS A 286 5.87 -23.11 9.72
N ASP A 287 4.82 -23.27 10.52
CA ASP A 287 4.21 -22.17 11.29
C ASP A 287 5.02 -21.84 12.56
N GLU A 288 4.60 -20.82 13.32
CA GLU A 288 5.27 -20.43 14.58
C GLU A 288 5.24 -21.53 15.65
N SER A 289 4.37 -22.54 15.52
CA SER A 289 4.29 -23.70 16.41
C SER A 289 5.08 -24.91 15.89
N ALA A 290 5.94 -24.72 14.89
CA ALA A 290 6.73 -25.75 14.23
C ALA A 290 5.88 -26.86 13.57
N ASN A 291 4.63 -26.56 13.21
CA ASN A 291 3.84 -27.47 12.39
C ASN A 291 4.20 -27.27 10.91
N PRO A 292 4.44 -28.35 10.14
CA PRO A 292 4.69 -28.24 8.71
C PRO A 292 3.52 -27.58 7.96
N VAL A 293 3.85 -26.72 7.00
CA VAL A 293 2.90 -26.01 6.14
C VAL A 293 3.05 -26.50 4.70
N ARG A 294 2.07 -27.27 4.26
CA ARG A 294 2.00 -27.94 2.95
C ARG A 294 0.88 -27.41 2.06
N ASN A 295 -0.07 -26.67 2.61
CA ASN A 295 -1.20 -26.09 1.89
C ASN A 295 -1.67 -24.77 2.53
N TYR A 296 -2.59 -24.10 1.85
CA TYR A 296 -3.12 -22.80 2.27
C TYR A 296 -3.83 -22.84 3.63
N GLU A 297 -4.63 -23.86 3.91
CA GLU A 297 -5.34 -23.98 5.19
C GLU A 297 -4.38 -24.17 6.37
N GLN A 298 -3.26 -24.87 6.17
CA GLN A 298 -2.19 -24.96 7.16
C GLN A 298 -1.54 -23.60 7.42
N ALA A 299 -1.23 -22.84 6.38
CA ALA A 299 -0.71 -21.47 6.52
C ALA A 299 -1.71 -20.57 7.27
N LYS A 300 -3.01 -20.63 6.91
CA LYS A 300 -4.10 -19.88 7.56
C LYS A 300 -4.22 -20.21 9.05
N ARG A 301 -4.14 -21.50 9.42
CA ARG A 301 -4.15 -21.92 10.84
C ARG A 301 -2.93 -21.40 11.61
N GLY A 302 -1.78 -21.30 10.95
CA GLY A 302 -0.56 -20.70 11.47
C GLY A 302 -0.57 -19.17 11.48
N GLY A 303 -1.68 -18.52 11.13
CA GLY A 303 -1.78 -17.06 11.06
C GLY A 303 -0.98 -16.44 9.91
N PHE A 304 -0.64 -17.22 8.88
CA PHE A 304 0.19 -16.84 7.73
C PHE A 304 1.64 -16.46 8.04
N THR A 305 2.09 -16.58 9.29
CA THR A 305 3.50 -16.44 9.63
C THR A 305 4.23 -17.77 9.40
N LEU A 306 5.20 -17.76 8.47
CA LEU A 306 5.98 -18.93 8.09
C LEU A 306 7.46 -18.76 8.44
N THR A 307 8.16 -19.89 8.67
CA THR A 307 9.61 -19.91 8.92
C THR A 307 10.46 -19.63 7.67
N ALA A 308 9.87 -19.70 6.48
CA ALA A 308 10.54 -19.47 5.21
C ALA A 308 9.81 -18.38 4.42
N ALA A 309 10.58 -17.46 3.82
CA ALA A 309 10.04 -16.45 2.91
C ALA A 309 9.62 -17.09 1.59
N MET A 310 8.50 -16.65 1.04
CA MET A 310 8.02 -17.09 -0.27
C MET A 310 8.47 -16.11 -1.35
N ASN A 311 8.66 -16.59 -2.59
CA ASN A 311 8.92 -15.73 -3.74
C ASN A 311 7.94 -16.09 -4.85
N PHE A 312 6.85 -15.34 -4.97
CA PHE A 312 5.76 -15.72 -5.86
C PHE A 312 6.16 -15.62 -7.34
N ALA A 313 6.99 -14.64 -7.70
CA ALA A 313 7.55 -14.53 -9.05
C ALA A 313 8.35 -15.77 -9.47
N ARG A 314 8.97 -16.48 -8.51
CA ARG A 314 9.77 -17.67 -8.80
C ARG A 314 9.01 -18.98 -8.65
N ASP A 315 7.98 -19.01 -7.82
CA ASP A 315 7.29 -20.24 -7.41
C ASP A 315 5.94 -20.43 -8.12
N TYR A 316 5.32 -19.34 -8.61
CA TYR A 316 4.07 -19.40 -9.35
C TYR A 316 4.30 -19.73 -10.83
N ALA A 317 3.42 -20.56 -11.39
CA ALA A 317 3.31 -20.77 -12.82
C ALA A 317 1.86 -20.62 -13.26
N LEU A 318 1.63 -19.87 -14.35
CA LEU A 318 0.28 -19.63 -14.87
C LEU A 318 -0.46 -20.93 -15.17
N GLY A 319 -1.75 -20.96 -14.85
CA GLY A 319 -2.63 -22.11 -15.09
C GLY A 319 -2.45 -23.26 -14.11
N LYS A 320 -1.57 -23.14 -13.11
CA LYS A 320 -1.52 -24.10 -12.01
C LYS A 320 -2.71 -23.91 -11.06
N GLU A 321 -3.26 -25.04 -10.63
CA GLU A 321 -4.30 -25.13 -9.60
C GLU A 321 -3.69 -25.71 -8.32
N PRO A 322 -4.06 -25.21 -7.14
CA PRO A 322 -3.69 -25.84 -5.89
C PRO A 322 -4.47 -27.16 -5.72
N LYS A 323 -3.90 -28.11 -4.98
CA LYS A 323 -4.56 -29.35 -4.56
C LYS A 323 -5.72 -29.04 -3.62
N ASP A 324 -5.49 -28.12 -2.69
CA ASP A 324 -6.49 -27.65 -1.75
C ASP A 324 -6.88 -26.21 -2.09
N LEU A 325 -8.03 -26.04 -2.74
CA LEU A 325 -8.56 -24.72 -3.07
C LEU A 325 -8.90 -23.95 -1.79
N PRO A 326 -8.41 -22.71 -1.63
CA PRO A 326 -8.83 -21.84 -0.54
C PRO A 326 -10.34 -21.67 -0.54
N ALA A 327 -10.94 -21.63 0.65
CA ALA A 327 -12.37 -21.32 0.78
C ALA A 327 -12.68 -19.98 0.07
N PRO A 328 -13.71 -19.91 -0.79
CA PRO A 328 -14.10 -18.67 -1.44
C PRO A 328 -14.43 -17.59 -0.41
N THR A 329 -14.16 -16.34 -0.75
CA THR A 329 -14.48 -15.21 0.12
C THR A 329 -16.00 -15.00 0.17
N GLU A 330 -16.68 -15.66 1.12
CA GLU A 330 -18.16 -15.79 1.17
C GLU A 330 -18.90 -14.44 1.27
N LYS A 331 -18.27 -13.42 1.86
CA LYS A 331 -18.89 -12.12 2.18
C LYS A 331 -18.86 -11.09 1.05
N LEU A 332 -18.04 -11.27 0.01
CA LEU A 332 -17.78 -10.23 -0.98
C LEU A 332 -18.34 -10.55 -2.37
N ARG A 333 -19.50 -11.23 -2.40
CA ARG A 333 -20.37 -11.23 -3.57
C ARG A 333 -20.85 -9.79 -3.82
N ARG A 334 -20.13 -9.12 -4.74
CA ARG A 334 -20.46 -7.88 -5.44
C ARG A 334 -19.98 -6.57 -4.78
N LEU A 335 -18.66 -6.35 -4.78
CA LEU A 335 -18.09 -5.00 -4.96
C LEU A 335 -18.07 -4.57 -6.44
N ALA A 336 -18.85 -5.21 -7.32
CA ALA A 336 -19.23 -4.54 -8.55
C ALA A 336 -19.89 -3.22 -8.10
N PRO A 337 -19.33 -2.05 -8.46
CA PRO A 337 -19.88 -0.77 -8.05
C PRO A 337 -21.39 -0.77 -8.26
N ALA A 338 -22.16 -0.17 -7.36
CA ALA A 338 -23.59 0.05 -7.60
C ALA A 338 -23.84 0.71 -8.98
N ILE A 339 -22.84 1.41 -9.52
CA ILE A 339 -22.76 1.98 -10.88
C ILE A 339 -22.72 0.89 -11.98
N LEU A 340 -22.00 -0.21 -11.77
CA LEU A 340 -21.96 -1.36 -12.68
C LEU A 340 -23.26 -2.19 -12.60
N GLN A 341 -23.81 -2.39 -11.40
CA GLN A 341 -25.13 -3.03 -11.24
C GLN A 341 -26.24 -2.21 -11.90
N SER A 342 -26.29 -0.90 -11.69
CA SER A 342 -27.29 -0.04 -12.32
C SER A 342 -27.14 0.07 -13.84
N LYS A 343 -25.92 0.00 -14.40
CA LYS A 343 -25.69 -0.07 -15.86
C LYS A 343 -26.08 -1.43 -16.46
N LEU A 344 -25.79 -2.54 -15.77
CA LEU A 344 -26.19 -3.89 -16.19
C LEU A 344 -27.71 -4.09 -16.11
N GLU A 345 -28.35 -3.60 -15.06
CA GLU A 345 -29.81 -3.62 -14.92
C GLU A 345 -30.51 -2.68 -15.93
N ALA A 346 -29.84 -1.61 -16.36
CA ALA A 346 -30.34 -0.73 -17.41
C ALA A 346 -30.18 -1.34 -18.83
N SER A 347 -29.14 -2.13 -19.08
CA SER A 347 -28.95 -2.80 -20.37
C SER A 347 -29.86 -4.03 -20.52
N GLU A 348 -30.11 -4.78 -19.45
CA GLU A 348 -31.09 -5.89 -19.46
C GLU A 348 -32.53 -5.41 -19.69
N LYS A 349 -32.87 -4.19 -19.28
CA LYS A 349 -34.18 -3.58 -19.54
C LYS A 349 -34.41 -3.15 -20.99
N LEU A 350 -33.37 -3.08 -21.84
CA LEU A 350 -33.51 -2.70 -23.25
C LEU A 350 -33.66 -3.89 -24.22
N THR A 351 -33.52 -5.13 -23.76
CA THR A 351 -33.54 -6.32 -24.63
C THR A 351 -34.55 -7.38 -24.18
N THR A 352 -35.80 -6.98 -23.94
CA THR A 352 -36.93 -7.93 -23.93
C THR A 352 -37.95 -7.56 -25.03
N PRO A 353 -38.07 -8.38 -26.09
CA PRO A 353 -39.22 -8.31 -26.96
C PRO A 353 -40.43 -8.88 -26.20
N ALA A 354 -41.52 -8.10 -26.19
CA ALA A 354 -42.80 -8.52 -25.66
C ALA A 354 -43.33 -9.76 -26.42
N ALA A 355 -43.66 -10.82 -25.70
CA ALA A 355 -44.54 -11.88 -26.19
C ALA A 355 -45.25 -12.60 -25.02
N PRO A 356 -46.44 -13.17 -25.27
CA PRO A 356 -47.56 -13.08 -24.33
C PRO A 356 -47.89 -14.37 -23.56
N ALA A 357 -48.63 -14.16 -22.46
CA ALA A 357 -49.62 -15.01 -21.81
C ALA A 357 -49.36 -16.53 -21.60
N SER A 358 -49.38 -16.89 -20.31
CA SER A 358 -49.61 -18.19 -19.63
C SER A 358 -50.80 -19.03 -20.18
N PRO A 359 -51.06 -20.30 -19.75
CA PRO A 359 -50.72 -20.98 -18.47
C PRO A 359 -50.22 -22.44 -18.61
N THR A 360 -49.77 -23.20 -17.59
CA THR A 360 -50.60 -23.89 -16.57
C THR A 360 -49.69 -24.65 -15.57
N ALA A 361 -50.13 -24.71 -14.32
CA ALA A 361 -49.50 -25.39 -13.18
C ALA A 361 -49.55 -26.92 -13.24
N VAL A 362 -48.51 -27.61 -12.73
CA VAL A 362 -48.65 -28.95 -12.12
C VAL A 362 -47.69 -29.10 -10.92
N SER A 363 -48.30 -29.41 -9.79
CA SER A 363 -47.74 -29.81 -8.50
C SER A 363 -47.24 -31.26 -8.53
N SER A 364 -46.12 -31.56 -7.84
CA SER A 364 -45.95 -32.88 -7.24
C SER A 364 -45.14 -32.83 -5.94
N LYS A 365 -45.81 -33.25 -4.86
CA LYS A 365 -45.26 -33.68 -3.57
C LYS A 365 -44.86 -35.16 -3.68
N ARG A 366 -43.80 -35.56 -2.96
CA ARG A 366 -43.54 -36.86 -2.25
C ARG A 366 -42.01 -37.03 -2.14
N GLY A 367 -41.41 -37.54 -1.07
CA GLY A 367 -41.94 -38.15 0.14
C GLY A 367 -40.82 -38.40 1.16
N LEU A 368 -41.21 -38.38 2.43
CA LEU A 368 -40.51 -38.89 3.61
C LEU A 368 -40.47 -40.43 3.60
N LEU A 369 -39.33 -41.02 4.01
CA LEU A 369 -39.19 -42.27 4.81
C LEU A 369 -37.74 -42.26 5.38
N SER A 370 -37.48 -42.13 6.70
CA SER A 370 -37.37 -43.20 7.72
C SER A 370 -36.36 -44.30 7.35
N SER A 371 -35.42 -44.81 8.16
CA SER A 371 -35.16 -44.75 9.60
C SER A 371 -34.08 -45.82 9.92
N ILE A 372 -33.58 -45.83 11.17
CA ILE A 372 -32.97 -46.97 11.90
C ILE A 372 -31.46 -47.18 11.67
N PHE A 373 -30.64 -46.85 12.69
CA PHE A 373 -29.76 -47.80 13.38
C PHE A 373 -29.26 -47.19 14.71
N HIS A 374 -29.36 -47.99 15.77
CA HIS A 374 -28.91 -47.78 17.15
C HIS A 374 -28.43 -49.17 17.65
N PRO A 375 -27.75 -49.33 18.79
CA PRO A 375 -26.39 -48.88 19.11
C PRO A 375 -25.53 -50.06 19.65
N LEU A 376 -24.21 -49.90 19.74
CA LEU A 376 -23.39 -50.78 20.59
C LEU A 376 -22.49 -49.97 21.52
N ARG A 377 -22.49 -50.46 22.77
CA ARG A 377 -22.03 -49.87 24.03
C ARG A 377 -20.70 -50.54 24.42
N LYS A 378 -19.72 -49.78 24.91
CA LYS A 378 -18.71 -50.18 25.94
C LYS A 378 -17.91 -48.93 26.34
N GLU A 379 -18.11 -48.48 27.57
CA GLU A 379 -17.16 -48.58 28.70
C GLU A 379 -15.99 -47.59 28.61
N GLU A 380 -16.09 -46.49 29.36
CA GLU A 380 -14.94 -45.82 29.98
C GLU A 380 -15.43 -44.90 31.12
N LYS A 381 -15.53 -45.46 32.33
CA LYS A 381 -15.68 -44.68 33.57
C LYS A 381 -14.29 -44.34 34.08
N GLY A 382 -13.88 -43.08 33.96
CA GLY A 382 -12.60 -42.66 34.54
C GLY A 382 -12.04 -41.28 34.20
N LYS A 383 -12.82 -40.28 33.76
CA LYS A 383 -12.29 -38.92 33.46
C LYS A 383 -13.16 -37.73 33.86
N GLU A 384 -14.19 -37.91 34.70
CA GLU A 384 -15.18 -36.84 34.92
C GLU A 384 -14.80 -35.84 36.03
N LYS A 385 -13.94 -36.18 37.00
CA LYS A 385 -13.56 -35.26 38.09
C LYS A 385 -12.46 -34.23 37.75
N LYS A 386 -11.79 -34.33 36.60
CA LYS A 386 -10.75 -33.34 36.17
C LYS A 386 -11.28 -32.27 35.19
N LYS A 387 -12.47 -32.46 34.61
CA LYS A 387 -13.04 -31.51 33.64
C LYS A 387 -13.70 -30.31 34.34
N ASP A 388 -14.44 -30.55 35.42
CA ASP A 388 -15.14 -29.51 36.20
C ASP A 388 -14.20 -28.53 36.91
N ARG A 389 -13.00 -28.97 37.29
CA ARG A 389 -12.01 -28.09 37.95
C ARG A 389 -11.28 -27.18 36.95
N LYS A 390 -11.15 -27.62 35.69
CA LYS A 390 -10.51 -26.83 34.63
C LYS A 390 -11.48 -25.78 34.06
N GLU A 391 -12.78 -26.07 34.07
CA GLU A 391 -13.83 -25.15 33.62
C GLU A 391 -14.11 -24.04 34.63
N LYS A 392 -14.06 -24.33 35.94
CA LYS A 392 -14.15 -23.30 37.00
C LYS A 392 -12.98 -22.31 36.99
N ASN A 393 -11.76 -22.76 36.69
CA ASN A 393 -10.61 -21.85 36.59
C ASN A 393 -10.71 -20.95 35.35
N LYS A 394 -11.12 -21.48 34.18
CA LYS A 394 -11.36 -20.67 32.98
C LYS A 394 -12.41 -19.57 33.18
N LEU A 395 -13.46 -19.83 33.95
CA LEU A 395 -14.50 -18.84 34.23
C LEU A 395 -13.99 -17.73 35.16
N LYS A 396 -13.08 -18.05 36.08
CA LYS A 396 -12.45 -17.08 36.99
C LYS A 396 -11.50 -16.16 36.23
N ASP A 397 -10.66 -16.73 35.37
CA ASP A 397 -9.72 -15.96 34.54
C ASP A 397 -10.45 -15.03 33.56
N LYS A 398 -11.57 -15.49 32.97
CA LYS A 398 -12.41 -14.64 32.09
C LYS A 398 -12.98 -13.42 32.83
N LYS A 399 -13.45 -13.63 34.07
CA LYS A 399 -14.04 -12.55 34.89
C LYS A 399 -12.99 -11.54 35.37
N GLU A 400 -11.76 -12.01 35.59
CA GLU A 400 -10.63 -11.15 35.93
C GLU A 400 -10.19 -10.28 34.74
N ILE A 401 -10.17 -10.84 33.52
CA ILE A 401 -9.91 -10.11 32.28
C ILE A 401 -10.99 -9.05 32.02
N GLU A 402 -12.28 -9.38 32.16
CA GLU A 402 -13.37 -8.42 32.00
C GLU A 402 -13.28 -7.26 32.99
N ASN A 403 -12.90 -7.54 34.25
CA ASN A 403 -12.67 -6.50 35.26
C ASN A 403 -11.47 -5.60 34.93
N LEU A 404 -10.37 -6.16 34.42
CA LEU A 404 -9.20 -5.39 34.00
C LEU A 404 -9.52 -4.49 32.79
N GLN A 405 -10.28 -5.00 31.81
CA GLN A 405 -10.74 -4.22 30.66
C GLN A 405 -11.66 -3.07 31.11
N HIS A 406 -12.60 -3.33 32.01
CA HIS A 406 -13.47 -2.28 32.54
C HIS A 406 -12.68 -1.20 33.30
N LYS A 407 -11.68 -1.60 34.11
CA LYS A 407 -10.81 -0.65 34.81
C LYS A 407 -9.99 0.20 33.84
N LEU A 408 -9.40 -0.41 32.82
CA LEU A 408 -8.62 0.28 31.79
C LEU A 408 -9.47 1.30 31.02
N ASN A 409 -10.68 0.93 30.62
CA ASN A 409 -11.60 1.83 29.91
C ASN A 409 -12.01 3.02 30.80
N LYS A 410 -12.21 2.79 32.10
CA LYS A 410 -12.51 3.85 33.06
C LYS A 410 -11.34 4.83 33.20
N ASP A 411 -10.11 4.32 33.35
CA ASP A 411 -8.90 5.14 33.50
C ASP A 411 -8.61 5.96 32.23
N LEU A 412 -8.85 5.39 31.04
CA LEU A 412 -8.75 6.10 29.77
C LEU A 412 -9.79 7.23 29.67
N HIS A 413 -11.04 6.95 30.02
CA HIS A 413 -12.09 7.96 29.95
C HIS A 413 -11.82 9.15 30.89
N GLU A 414 -11.29 8.87 32.09
CA GLU A 414 -10.87 9.91 33.04
C GLU A 414 -9.70 10.75 32.52
N LYS A 415 -8.70 10.11 31.89
CA LYS A 415 -7.59 10.84 31.23
C LYS A 415 -8.07 11.76 30.10
N PHE A 416 -8.98 11.28 29.24
CA PHE A 416 -9.54 12.11 28.16
C PHE A 416 -10.33 13.31 28.71
N SER A 417 -11.18 13.07 29.72
CA SER A 417 -11.94 14.16 30.36
C SER A 417 -11.02 15.21 31.00
N ASN A 418 -9.90 14.80 31.60
CA ASN A 418 -8.93 15.73 32.17
C ASN A 418 -8.17 16.53 31.10
N MET A 419 -7.80 15.92 29.97
CA MET A 419 -7.20 16.64 28.85
C MET A 419 -8.13 17.69 28.24
N GLU A 420 -9.42 17.41 28.11
CA GLU A 420 -10.39 18.38 27.60
C GLU A 420 -10.53 19.59 28.53
N LYS A 421 -10.58 19.36 29.85
CA LYS A 421 -10.60 20.43 30.85
C LYS A 421 -9.33 21.29 30.83
N GLU A 422 -8.16 20.70 30.57
CA GLU A 422 -6.92 21.47 30.42
C GLU A 422 -6.88 22.30 29.14
N LYS A 423 -7.47 21.80 28.04
CA LYS A 423 -7.61 22.56 26.79
C LYS A 423 -8.55 23.75 26.95
N GLU A 424 -9.65 23.60 27.70
CA GLU A 424 -10.57 24.70 28.00
C GLU A 424 -9.91 25.76 28.89
N LYS A 425 -9.19 25.36 29.94
CA LYS A 425 -8.45 26.31 30.80
C LYS A 425 -7.40 27.12 30.03
N LYS A 426 -6.73 26.53 29.04
CA LYS A 426 -5.76 27.26 28.19
C LYS A 426 -6.42 28.24 27.21
N LYS A 427 -7.68 28.00 26.80
CA LYS A 427 -8.45 28.93 25.95
C LYS A 427 -8.93 30.15 26.70
N GLU A 428 -9.25 30.03 27.99
CA GLU A 428 -9.69 31.17 28.81
C GLU A 428 -8.54 32.10 29.23
N SER A 429 -7.29 31.61 29.27
CA SER A 429 -6.12 32.45 29.62
C SER A 429 -5.58 33.33 28.48
N SER A 430 -6.11 33.23 27.26
CA SER A 430 -5.60 33.98 26.09
C SER A 430 -6.50 35.13 25.61
N SER A 431 -7.55 35.49 26.37
CA SER A 431 -8.43 36.63 26.05
C SER A 431 -8.21 37.79 27.02
N ALA A 432 -7.03 38.43 26.95
CA ALA A 432 -6.82 39.76 27.53
C ALA A 432 -6.78 40.79 26.38
N PRO A 433 -7.52 41.91 26.46
CA PRO A 433 -7.55 42.92 25.40
C PRO A 433 -6.25 43.74 25.37
N PRO A 434 -5.81 44.22 24.18
CA PRO A 434 -4.59 45.02 24.07
C PRO A 434 -4.81 46.42 24.65
N ALA A 435 -3.85 46.85 25.47
CA ALA A 435 -3.79 48.20 26.03
C ALA A 435 -3.45 49.24 24.94
N THR A 436 -4.23 50.32 24.91
CA THR A 436 -4.00 51.53 24.13
C THR A 436 -2.80 52.31 24.67
N ALA A 437 -1.83 52.64 23.81
CA ALA A 437 -0.73 53.55 24.14
C ALA A 437 -0.81 54.83 23.29
N SER A 438 -0.77 55.95 24.01
CA SER A 438 -0.80 57.33 23.55
C SER A 438 0.55 57.79 22.98
N THR A 439 0.46 58.71 22.02
CA THR A 439 1.49 59.58 21.43
C THR A 439 2.41 60.25 22.46
N ASP A 440 3.71 60.34 22.13
CA ASP A 440 4.48 61.58 22.33
C ASP A 440 5.71 61.71 21.41
N VAL A 441 6.03 62.95 21.12
CA VAL A 441 6.94 63.50 20.08
C VAL A 441 8.41 63.54 20.54
N ASN A 442 9.38 63.18 19.69
CA ASN A 442 10.66 63.92 19.64
C ASN A 442 11.52 63.70 18.37
N GLN A 443 12.39 64.69 18.15
CA GLN A 443 13.06 65.14 16.91
C GLN A 443 14.20 64.23 16.36
N GLY A 444 14.60 64.47 15.09
CA GLY A 444 15.61 63.72 14.28
C GLY A 444 17.07 63.75 14.77
N PRO A 445 18.12 63.40 13.96
CA PRO A 445 18.32 63.85 12.56
C PRO A 445 18.93 62.84 11.53
N ARG A 446 18.80 63.22 10.24
CA ARG A 446 19.69 63.02 9.05
C ARG A 446 20.12 61.60 8.57
N SER A 447 19.63 61.26 7.36
CA SER A 447 20.29 60.80 6.11
C SER A 447 21.67 60.11 6.12
N PRO A 448 22.00 59.19 5.18
CA PRO A 448 21.69 59.31 3.73
C PRO A 448 21.28 58.04 2.94
N GLU A 449 20.74 58.34 1.76
CA GLU A 449 20.52 57.54 0.53
C GLU A 449 21.66 56.55 0.17
N PRO A 450 21.38 55.46 -0.59
CA PRO A 450 21.50 55.57 -2.06
C PRO A 450 20.53 54.77 -2.94
N ALA A 451 20.44 55.29 -4.18
CA ALA A 451 20.37 54.58 -5.46
C ALA A 451 19.03 54.02 -5.97
N ARG A 452 18.42 54.83 -6.84
CA ARG A 452 17.50 54.45 -7.91
C ARG A 452 18.22 53.57 -8.95
N PHE A 453 17.54 52.51 -9.41
CA PHE A 453 17.70 51.99 -10.77
C PHE A 453 16.33 51.71 -11.39
N PHE A 454 16.15 52.28 -12.58
CA PHE A 454 15.03 52.08 -13.49
C PHE A 454 15.06 50.67 -14.08
N LEU A 455 13.89 50.03 -14.23
CA LEU A 455 13.45 49.47 -15.51
C LEU A 455 11.96 49.10 -15.44
N GLU A 456 11.21 49.76 -16.31
CA GLU A 456 9.81 49.52 -16.63
C GLU A 456 9.62 48.14 -17.27
N SER A 457 8.52 47.47 -16.94
CA SER A 457 7.85 46.54 -17.85
C SER A 457 6.37 46.48 -17.51
N ARG A 458 5.58 47.17 -18.34
CA ARG A 458 4.12 47.13 -18.37
C ARG A 458 3.64 45.74 -18.80
N ALA A 459 2.89 45.06 -17.93
CA ALA A 459 2.00 43.97 -18.33
C ALA A 459 0.54 44.48 -18.26
N ARG A 460 -0.14 44.44 -19.40
CA ARG A 460 -1.56 44.83 -19.54
C ARG A 460 -2.45 43.73 -18.94
N HIS A 461 -3.34 44.13 -18.04
CA HIS A 461 -4.49 43.33 -17.61
C HIS A 461 -5.43 43.04 -18.79
N PRO A 462 -5.96 41.80 -18.92
CA PRO A 462 -7.13 41.56 -19.75
C PRO A 462 -8.41 41.97 -19.00
N ALA A 463 -9.27 42.69 -19.71
CA ALA A 463 -10.54 43.22 -19.24
C ALA A 463 -11.59 42.11 -18.99
N ALA A 464 -12.43 42.36 -18.00
CA ALA A 464 -13.61 41.57 -17.66
C ALA A 464 -14.65 41.54 -18.81
N PRO A 465 -15.41 40.44 -18.95
CA PRO A 465 -16.49 40.35 -19.93
C PRO A 465 -17.74 41.14 -19.48
N PRO A 466 -18.49 41.75 -20.42
CA PRO A 466 -19.70 42.49 -20.10
C PRO A 466 -20.88 41.57 -19.80
N SER A 467 -21.56 41.88 -18.69
CA SER A 467 -22.87 41.37 -18.31
C SER A 467 -23.95 41.78 -19.33
N SER A 468 -24.70 40.80 -19.83
CA SER A 468 -25.94 41.04 -20.60
C SER A 468 -27.17 40.70 -19.75
N PRO A 469 -28.30 41.39 -19.95
CA PRO A 469 -29.39 41.44 -18.99
C PRO A 469 -30.40 40.30 -19.15
N SER A 470 -31.00 39.97 -18.01
CA SER A 470 -32.20 39.19 -17.82
C SER A 470 -33.36 39.65 -18.71
N ILE A 471 -33.87 38.76 -19.58
CA ILE A 471 -35.21 38.87 -20.16
C ILE A 471 -36.07 37.74 -19.60
N LEU A 472 -37.06 38.15 -18.81
CA LEU A 472 -38.25 37.38 -18.45
C LEU A 472 -39.10 37.19 -19.71
N SER A 473 -39.42 35.95 -20.08
CA SER A 473 -40.58 35.66 -20.93
C SER A 473 -41.42 34.56 -20.30
N ASN A 474 -42.58 34.97 -19.80
CA ASN A 474 -43.71 34.11 -19.47
C ASN A 474 -44.15 33.32 -20.70
N HIS A 475 -44.32 32.00 -20.58
CA HIS A 475 -45.22 31.26 -21.46
C HIS A 475 -46.24 30.48 -20.64
N ARG A 476 -47.49 30.84 -20.88
CA ARG A 476 -48.72 30.23 -20.38
C ARG A 476 -49.49 29.74 -21.62
N GLY A 477 -49.82 28.45 -21.66
CA GLY A 477 -51.08 27.93 -22.22
C GLY A 477 -51.20 27.61 -23.72
N GLY A 478 -51.81 26.45 -23.99
CA GLY A 478 -52.38 25.99 -25.28
C GLY A 478 -51.84 24.59 -25.64
N ILE A 479 -52.44 23.47 -25.21
CA ILE A 479 -53.64 22.79 -25.75
C ILE A 479 -53.64 22.71 -27.29
N ASN A 480 -53.16 21.60 -27.82
CA ASN A 480 -53.93 20.62 -28.61
C ASN A 480 -53.15 19.31 -28.71
#